data_AF-A0AAV3IT91-F1
#
_entry.id   AF-A0AAV3IT91-F1
#
_cell.length_a   1.000
_cell.length_b   1.000
_cell.length_c   1.000
_cell.angle_alpha   90.00
_cell.angle_beta   90.00
_cell.angle_gamma   90.00
#
_symmetry.space_group_name_H-M   'P 1'
#
loop_
_entity.id
_entity.type
_entity.pdbx_description
1 polymer ?
#
loop_
_entity_poly.entity_id
_entity_poly.type
_entity_poly.pdbx_seq_one_letter_code
_entity_poly.pdbx_strand_id
1 'polypeptide(L)'
;MKYCPNCGTEVRSEANFCPACGYNLEQTRPAVGPQKDPENNVPFYQPKIEEPLKLELEKADGLHITRAEIKKQAQEKLSGRYGEWCKTIILLVGANFIAGFIFQIAYFRFFTNGVLRILSPYDYYDSYGYGYNYNYIQPYTSRLSLVAWFLIMVAAFILIFLIAALSTAVLQWCAIHTLRGNRADGLQIFAYFIKAQKNRVLKANILIAIYTFLWSMLFVIPGIVKSASYAMTNYLLEKEDNLSAADAILLSRQIMHGYKLEFLILRFSFFFWNLTAIFQLTNFYVMPYQNVTEIQFLDRLYEHYIEQNKEVEA
;
A
#
# COMPACT_ATOMS: atom_id res chain seq x y z
N MET A 1 -5.45 -36.07 -41.31
CA MET A 1 -5.52 -34.73 -41.93
C MET A 1 -6.57 -33.91 -41.17
N LYS A 2 -6.45 -32.58 -41.10
CA LYS A 2 -7.38 -31.72 -40.34
C LYS A 2 -8.15 -30.84 -41.31
N TYR A 3 -9.42 -30.57 -41.01
CA TYR A 3 -10.21 -29.60 -41.77
C TYR A 3 -10.12 -28.24 -41.10
N CYS A 4 -10.00 -27.18 -41.90
CA CYS A 4 -10.02 -25.82 -41.36
C CYS A 4 -11.42 -25.49 -40.82
N PRO A 5 -11.57 -25.02 -39.56
CA PRO A 5 -12.87 -24.71 -38.98
C PRO A 5 -13.57 -23.51 -39.64
N ASN A 6 -12.81 -22.64 -40.34
CA ASN A 6 -13.35 -21.45 -40.98
C ASN A 6 -13.84 -21.72 -42.42
N CYS A 7 -13.13 -22.54 -43.21
CA CYS A 7 -13.43 -22.72 -44.63
C CYS A 7 -13.64 -24.18 -45.05
N GLY A 8 -13.51 -25.14 -44.14
CA GLY A 8 -13.74 -26.57 -44.42
C GLY A 8 -12.72 -27.22 -45.36
N THR A 9 -11.69 -26.51 -45.80
CA THR A 9 -10.67 -27.06 -46.70
C THR A 9 -9.76 -28.04 -45.95
N GLU A 10 -9.33 -29.11 -46.62
CA GLU A 10 -8.41 -30.09 -46.05
C GLU A 10 -7.00 -29.48 -45.92
N VAL A 11 -6.44 -29.55 -44.71
CA VAL A 11 -5.13 -29.00 -44.38
C VAL A 11 -4.25 -30.11 -43.78
N ARG A 12 -2.95 -30.09 -44.14
CA ARG A 12 -1.93 -30.98 -43.57
C ARG A 12 -1.88 -30.82 -42.05
N SER A 13 -1.70 -31.92 -41.33
CA SER A 13 -1.77 -31.98 -39.86
C SER A 13 -0.79 -31.06 -39.13
N GLU A 14 0.28 -30.63 -39.81
CA GLU A 14 1.39 -29.83 -39.26
C GLU A 14 1.39 -28.37 -39.75
N ALA A 15 0.40 -27.94 -40.54
CA ALA A 15 0.35 -26.56 -41.03
C ALA A 15 -0.20 -25.60 -39.95
N ASN A 16 0.50 -24.50 -39.71
CA ASN A 16 0.09 -23.46 -38.76
C ASN A 16 -0.98 -22.52 -39.34
N PHE A 17 -1.09 -22.43 -40.67
CA PHE A 17 -2.03 -21.55 -41.37
C PHE A 17 -2.76 -22.31 -42.48
N CYS A 18 -4.03 -21.96 -42.70
CA CYS A 18 -4.79 -22.49 -43.83
C CYS A 18 -4.40 -21.76 -45.13
N PRO A 19 -3.97 -22.49 -46.19
CA PRO A 19 -3.54 -21.88 -47.45
C PRO A 19 -4.69 -21.26 -48.27
N ALA A 20 -5.94 -21.63 -47.99
CA ALA A 20 -7.11 -21.12 -48.73
C ALA A 20 -7.71 -19.84 -48.13
N CYS A 21 -7.69 -19.69 -46.80
CA CYS A 21 -8.36 -18.58 -46.12
C CYS A 21 -7.48 -17.78 -45.14
N GLY A 22 -6.21 -18.18 -44.95
CA GLY A 22 -5.27 -17.50 -44.06
C GLY A 22 -5.52 -17.71 -42.56
N TYR A 23 -6.47 -18.57 -42.17
CA TYR A 23 -6.84 -18.81 -40.76
C TYR A 23 -5.70 -19.49 -39.98
N ASN A 24 -5.39 -19.00 -38.78
CA ASN A 24 -4.35 -19.56 -37.89
C ASN A 24 -4.91 -20.73 -37.06
N LEU A 25 -4.31 -21.91 -37.19
CA LEU A 25 -4.75 -23.18 -36.59
C LEU A 25 -4.13 -23.44 -35.19
N GLU A 26 -3.21 -22.60 -34.71
CA GLU A 26 -2.57 -22.75 -33.38
C GLU A 26 -3.49 -22.36 -32.22
N GLN A 27 -4.51 -21.52 -32.45
CA GLN A 27 -5.45 -21.09 -31.41
C GLN A 27 -6.31 -22.22 -30.84
N THR A 28 -6.37 -23.37 -31.50
CA THR A 28 -7.19 -24.53 -31.09
C THR A 28 -6.43 -25.61 -30.31
N ARG A 29 -5.18 -25.39 -29.88
CA ARG A 29 -4.52 -26.34 -28.94
C ARG A 29 -4.95 -26.01 -27.50
N PRO A 30 -5.67 -26.90 -26.78
CA PRO A 30 -5.85 -26.71 -25.35
C PRO A 30 -4.50 -26.88 -24.63
N ALA A 31 -4.13 -25.89 -23.83
CA ALA A 31 -2.97 -25.97 -22.95
C ALA A 31 -3.24 -27.00 -21.85
N VAL A 32 -2.35 -27.99 -21.70
CA VAL A 32 -2.34 -28.94 -20.59
C VAL A 32 -1.99 -28.17 -19.32
N GLY A 33 -2.98 -27.96 -18.44
CA GLY A 33 -2.79 -27.36 -17.13
C GLY A 33 -2.31 -28.38 -16.08
N PRO A 34 -1.63 -27.95 -15.00
CA PRO A 34 -1.37 -28.80 -13.85
C PRO A 34 -2.65 -29.13 -13.07
N GLN A 35 -2.74 -30.36 -12.59
CA GLN A 35 -3.89 -30.99 -11.93
C GLN A 35 -4.32 -30.27 -10.63
N LYS A 36 -5.64 -30.22 -10.39
CA LYS A 36 -6.31 -29.63 -9.22
C LYS A 36 -6.57 -30.70 -8.15
N ASP A 37 -6.21 -30.41 -6.90
CA ASP A 37 -6.75 -31.07 -5.71
C ASP A 37 -8.16 -30.50 -5.37
N PRO A 38 -9.11 -31.28 -4.83
CA PRO A 38 -10.54 -30.95 -4.93
C PRO A 38 -11.13 -30.07 -3.81
N GLU A 39 -10.38 -29.56 -2.84
CA GLU A 39 -10.98 -29.06 -1.59
C GLU A 39 -10.92 -27.54 -1.33
N ASN A 40 -10.57 -26.70 -2.31
CA ASN A 40 -10.68 -25.25 -2.17
C ASN A 40 -11.03 -24.58 -3.51
N ASN A 41 -12.30 -24.67 -3.92
CA ASN A 41 -12.82 -23.94 -5.07
C ASN A 41 -13.36 -22.56 -4.63
N VAL A 42 -12.46 -21.59 -4.48
CA VAL A 42 -12.81 -20.19 -4.73
C VAL A 42 -12.41 -19.91 -6.18
N PRO A 43 -13.33 -19.49 -7.08
CA PRO A 43 -12.98 -19.21 -8.46
C PRO A 43 -11.87 -18.15 -8.54
N PHE A 44 -10.82 -18.46 -9.28
CA PHE A 44 -9.77 -17.51 -9.63
C PHE A 44 -10.37 -16.41 -10.51
N TYR A 45 -10.64 -15.24 -9.94
CA TYR A 45 -11.15 -14.09 -10.69
C TYR A 45 -10.01 -13.51 -11.54
N GLN A 46 -9.99 -13.87 -12.82
CA GLN A 46 -9.18 -13.16 -13.81
C GLN A 46 -9.82 -11.79 -14.06
N PRO A 47 -9.06 -10.68 -13.95
CA PRO A 47 -9.60 -9.36 -14.22
C PRO A 47 -10.07 -9.29 -15.67
N LYS A 48 -11.37 -9.07 -15.88
CA LYS A 48 -11.89 -8.73 -17.21
C LYS A 48 -11.30 -7.36 -17.58
N ILE A 49 -10.36 -7.37 -18.53
CA ILE A 49 -9.84 -6.15 -19.15
C ILE A 49 -10.88 -5.74 -20.21
N GLU A 50 -11.30 -4.48 -20.13
CA GLU A 50 -12.24 -3.77 -21.02
C GLU A 50 -13.74 -3.89 -20.69
N GLU A 51 -14.22 -2.89 -19.96
CA GLU A 51 -15.41 -2.13 -20.38
C GLU A 51 -15.10 -0.64 -20.20
N PRO A 52 -15.42 0.23 -21.18
CA PRO A 52 -15.16 1.66 -21.07
C PRO A 52 -15.88 2.17 -19.83
N LEU A 53 -15.16 2.95 -19.02
CA LEU A 53 -15.64 3.64 -17.82
C LEU A 53 -16.91 4.43 -18.14
N LYS A 54 -18.07 3.78 -18.09
CA LYS A 54 -19.36 4.44 -18.03
C LYS A 54 -19.43 5.06 -16.66
N LEU A 55 -19.47 6.39 -16.63
CA LEU A 55 -19.70 7.17 -15.43
C LEU A 55 -21.18 7.04 -15.02
N GLU A 56 -21.65 5.81 -14.85
CA GLU A 56 -22.89 5.56 -14.15
C GLU A 56 -22.56 5.85 -12.69
N LEU A 57 -23.27 6.83 -12.12
CA LEU A 57 -23.32 7.06 -10.68
C LEU A 57 -24.04 5.86 -10.08
N GLU A 58 -23.35 4.73 -10.06
CA GLU A 58 -23.79 3.52 -9.40
C GLU A 58 -23.95 3.90 -7.94
N LYS A 59 -25.22 4.04 -7.55
CA LYS A 59 -25.64 4.20 -6.17
C LYS A 59 -25.09 2.96 -5.50
N ALA A 60 -24.04 3.09 -4.68
CA ALA A 60 -23.62 2.00 -3.83
C ALA A 60 -24.88 1.56 -3.08
N ASP A 61 -25.38 0.35 -3.37
CA ASP A 61 -26.36 -0.28 -2.51
C ASP A 61 -25.66 -0.33 -1.15
N GLY A 62 -26.16 0.51 -0.25
CA GLY A 62 -25.48 0.82 0.98
C GLY A 62 -25.20 -0.49 1.67
N LEU A 63 -23.92 -0.76 1.98
CA LEU A 63 -23.56 -1.87 2.82
C LEU A 63 -24.51 -1.80 4.03
N HIS A 64 -25.33 -2.84 4.28
CA HIS A 64 -26.40 -2.85 5.29
C HIS A 64 -25.85 -2.82 6.74
N ILE A 65 -24.83 -2.00 6.99
CA ILE A 65 -24.02 -1.96 8.19
C ILE A 65 -23.78 -0.49 8.53
N THR A 66 -24.22 -0.10 9.73
CA THR A 66 -23.97 1.26 10.22
C THR A 66 -22.50 1.40 10.65
N ARG A 67 -21.91 2.57 10.42
CA ARG A 67 -20.50 2.85 10.78
C ARG A 67 -20.24 2.68 12.28
N ALA A 68 -21.24 2.99 13.10
CA ALA A 68 -21.20 2.81 14.55
C ALA A 68 -21.08 1.32 14.91
N GLU A 69 -21.77 0.45 14.19
CA GLU A 69 -21.72 -1.00 14.39
C GLU A 69 -20.35 -1.57 14.03
N ILE A 70 -19.77 -1.18 12.88
CA ILE A 70 -18.40 -1.61 12.49
C ILE A 70 -17.40 -1.21 13.57
N LYS A 71 -17.48 0.04 14.03
CA LYS A 71 -16.63 0.58 15.09
C LYS A 71 -16.79 -0.18 16.42
N LYS A 72 -18.02 -0.53 16.78
CA LYS A 72 -18.30 -1.27 18.01
C LYS A 72 -17.75 -2.69 17.93
N GLN A 73 -18.02 -3.41 16.84
CA GLN A 73 -17.52 -4.76 16.62
C GLN A 73 -15.98 -4.81 16.57
N ALA A 74 -15.34 -3.83 15.93
CA ALA A 74 -13.89 -3.70 15.93
C ALA A 74 -13.34 -3.51 17.35
N GLN A 75 -13.99 -2.68 18.16
CA GLN A 75 -13.60 -2.44 19.55
C GLN A 75 -13.79 -3.69 20.42
N GLU A 76 -14.88 -4.44 20.24
CA GLU A 76 -15.12 -5.70 20.96
C GLU A 76 -14.06 -6.74 20.65
N LYS A 77 -13.75 -6.97 19.35
CA LYS A 77 -12.70 -7.91 18.93
C LYS A 77 -11.30 -7.52 19.40
N LEU A 78 -11.06 -6.23 19.61
CA LEU A 78 -9.78 -5.70 20.07
C LEU A 78 -9.70 -5.65 21.61
N SER A 79 -10.83 -5.60 22.31
CA SER A 79 -10.88 -5.56 23.77
C SER A 79 -10.15 -6.77 24.38
N GLY A 80 -9.18 -6.50 25.27
CA GLY A 80 -8.31 -7.53 25.85
C GLY A 80 -7.07 -7.92 25.02
N ARG A 81 -6.92 -7.44 23.77
CA ARG A 81 -5.80 -7.82 22.87
C ARG A 81 -4.84 -6.69 22.53
N TYR A 82 -5.04 -5.50 23.10
CA TYR A 82 -4.14 -4.34 22.93
C TYR A 82 -2.68 -4.64 23.27
N GLY A 83 -2.42 -5.56 24.21
CA GLY A 83 -1.06 -5.98 24.57
C GLY A 83 -0.28 -6.61 23.42
N GLU A 84 -0.94 -7.30 22.49
CA GLU A 84 -0.31 -7.90 21.30
C GLU A 84 0.23 -6.82 20.37
N TRP A 85 -0.53 -5.74 20.20
CA TRP A 85 -0.20 -4.61 19.32
C TRP A 85 0.90 -3.71 19.86
N CYS A 86 1.08 -3.66 21.17
CA CYS A 86 2.02 -2.75 21.83
C CYS A 86 3.45 -2.91 21.30
N LYS A 87 3.93 -4.14 21.13
CA LYS A 87 5.27 -4.42 20.60
C LYS A 87 5.43 -3.91 19.17
N THR A 88 4.44 -4.15 18.31
CA THR A 88 4.41 -3.70 16.92
C THR A 88 4.42 -2.18 16.84
N ILE A 89 3.59 -1.51 17.65
CA ILE A 89 3.49 -0.05 17.67
C ILE A 89 4.82 0.58 18.14
N ILE A 90 5.42 0.06 19.22
CA ILE A 90 6.72 0.55 19.72
C ILE A 90 7.80 0.42 18.63
N LEU A 91 7.85 -0.73 17.95
CA LEU A 91 8.82 -0.97 16.88
C LEU A 91 8.63 0.03 15.73
N LEU A 92 7.40 0.19 15.25
CA LEU A 92 7.10 1.06 14.09
C LEU A 92 7.29 2.55 14.43
N VAL A 93 6.82 2.99 15.59
CA VAL A 93 6.98 4.39 16.06
C VAL A 93 8.46 4.67 16.34
N GLY A 94 9.17 3.75 16.99
CA GLY A 94 10.61 3.87 17.25
C GLY A 94 11.44 3.96 15.97
N ALA A 95 11.15 3.10 14.98
CA ALA A 95 11.82 3.14 13.68
C ALA A 95 11.58 4.47 12.95
N ASN A 96 10.33 4.96 12.94
CA ASN A 96 10.00 6.27 12.35
C ASN A 96 10.66 7.42 13.10
N PHE A 97 10.74 7.37 14.43
CA PHE A 97 11.38 8.39 15.25
C PHE A 97 12.89 8.46 14.97
N ILE A 98 13.58 7.31 14.89
CA ILE A 98 15.01 7.25 14.57
C ILE A 98 15.27 7.78 13.15
N ALA A 99 14.53 7.32 12.15
CA ALA A 99 14.68 7.78 10.77
C ALA A 99 14.36 9.29 10.63
N GLY A 100 13.31 9.75 11.31
CA GLY A 100 12.93 11.15 11.39
C GLY A 100 14.01 12.00 12.05
N PHE A 101 14.63 11.54 13.14
CA PHE A 101 15.71 12.25 13.82
C PHE A 101 16.95 12.40 12.92
N ILE A 102 17.32 11.35 12.19
CA ILE A 102 18.41 11.40 11.20
C ILE A 102 18.08 12.42 10.11
N PHE A 103 16.85 12.40 9.59
CA PHE A 103 16.40 13.36 8.58
C PHE A 103 16.43 14.80 9.10
N GLN A 104 15.96 15.06 10.32
CA GLN A 104 15.96 16.39 10.94
C GLN A 104 17.38 16.92 11.13
N ILE A 105 18.33 16.08 11.58
CA ILE A 105 19.74 16.46 11.67
C ILE A 105 20.27 16.80 10.27
N ALA A 106 20.05 15.92 9.29
CA ALA A 106 20.56 16.13 7.94
C ALA A 106 19.97 17.38 7.28
N TYR A 107 18.67 17.61 7.44
CA TYR A 107 17.95 18.79 6.98
C TYR A 107 18.51 20.05 7.64
N PHE A 108 18.59 20.09 8.98
CA PHE A 108 19.10 21.25 9.70
C PHE A 108 20.52 21.57 9.28
N ARG A 109 21.39 20.55 9.17
CA ARG A 109 22.79 20.73 8.73
C ARG A 109 22.89 21.17 7.28
N PHE A 110 22.10 20.61 6.37
CA PHE A 110 22.10 21.04 4.97
C PHE A 110 21.61 22.48 4.81
N PHE A 111 20.47 22.81 5.43
CA PHE A 111 19.85 24.13 5.30
C PHE A 111 20.67 25.21 6.01
N THR A 112 21.16 24.96 7.23
CA THR A 112 22.00 25.95 7.93
C THR A 112 23.36 26.15 7.23
N ASN A 113 24.06 25.08 6.84
CA ASN A 113 25.36 25.22 6.15
C ASN A 113 25.22 25.73 4.71
N GLY A 114 24.09 25.49 4.04
CA GLY A 114 23.84 25.90 2.65
C GLY A 114 23.24 27.30 2.52
N VAL A 115 22.18 27.61 3.29
CA VAL A 115 21.43 28.87 3.17
C VAL A 115 22.16 30.03 3.83
N LEU A 116 22.80 29.84 4.99
CA LEU A 116 23.60 30.91 5.61
C LEU A 116 24.81 31.30 4.75
N ARG A 117 25.42 30.35 4.03
CA ARG A 117 26.52 30.64 3.08
C ARG A 117 26.08 31.42 1.84
N ILE A 118 24.82 31.26 1.41
CA ILE A 118 24.27 31.98 0.24
C ILE A 118 23.77 33.37 0.64
N LEU A 119 23.14 33.51 1.82
CA LEU A 119 22.61 34.77 2.33
C LEU A 119 23.66 35.67 3.01
N SER A 120 24.79 35.09 3.45
CA SER A 120 25.97 35.82 3.93
C SER A 120 27.20 35.46 3.08
N PRO A 121 27.38 36.07 1.89
CA PRO A 121 28.58 35.86 1.07
C PRO A 121 29.85 36.44 1.71
N TYR A 122 29.72 37.20 2.81
CA TYR A 122 30.78 38.02 3.38
C TYR A 122 31.76 37.28 4.30
N ASP A 123 31.44 36.06 4.74
CA ASP A 123 32.36 35.27 5.59
C ASP A 123 33.51 34.61 4.80
N TYR A 124 33.63 34.86 3.49
CA TYR A 124 34.80 34.44 2.72
C TYR A 124 36.04 35.34 2.96
N TYR A 125 35.87 36.53 3.56
CA TYR A 125 36.97 37.48 3.75
C TYR A 125 37.70 37.42 5.09
N ASP A 126 37.28 36.57 6.04
CA ASP A 126 37.94 36.52 7.37
C ASP A 126 39.20 35.62 7.39
N SER A 127 39.81 35.39 6.23
CA SER A 127 41.07 34.65 6.08
C SER A 127 42.32 35.53 6.28
N TYR A 128 42.19 36.84 6.47
CA TYR A 128 43.33 37.72 6.73
C TYR A 128 43.23 38.39 8.09
N GLY A 129 43.53 37.57 9.11
CA GLY A 129 44.16 37.96 10.36
C GLY A 129 43.46 39.08 11.14
N TYR A 130 42.79 38.73 12.22
CA TYR A 130 43.18 39.12 13.58
C TYR A 130 42.36 38.26 14.55
N GLY A 131 43.07 37.39 15.28
CA GLY A 131 42.47 36.46 16.22
C GLY A 131 41.78 37.18 17.38
N TYR A 132 40.47 37.03 17.46
CA TYR A 132 39.76 37.04 18.73
C TYR A 132 38.99 35.72 18.84
N ASN A 133 39.55 34.81 19.62
CA ASN A 133 38.95 33.51 19.92
C ASN A 133 37.80 33.72 20.91
N TYR A 134 36.64 34.13 20.40
CA TYR A 134 35.39 33.83 21.08
C TYR A 134 35.04 32.39 20.74
N ASN A 135 35.04 31.52 21.75
CA ASN A 135 34.52 30.15 21.69
C ASN A 135 32.98 30.15 21.48
N TYR A 136 32.49 30.85 20.46
CA TYR A 136 31.25 30.44 19.83
C TYR A 136 31.58 29.09 19.22
N ILE A 137 30.98 28.03 19.76
CA ILE A 137 30.89 26.74 19.09
C ILE A 137 30.34 27.05 17.71
N GLN A 138 31.21 27.14 16.70
CA GLN A 138 30.81 27.33 15.31
C GLN A 138 29.94 26.12 14.97
N PRO A 139 28.61 26.28 14.81
CA PRO A 139 27.71 25.16 14.50
C PRO A 139 28.04 24.51 13.14
N TYR A 140 28.98 25.07 12.38
CA TYR A 140 29.10 24.94 10.94
C TYR A 140 30.29 24.10 10.45
N THR A 141 31.03 23.43 11.34
CA THR A 141 32.18 22.59 10.94
C THR A 141 31.87 21.10 11.10
N SER A 142 30.85 20.59 10.40
CA SER A 142 30.79 19.14 10.20
C SER A 142 31.96 18.73 9.30
N ARG A 143 32.73 17.69 9.69
CA ARG A 143 33.80 17.11 8.84
C ARG A 143 33.28 16.55 7.49
N LEU A 144 31.96 16.38 7.37
CA LEU A 144 31.27 15.98 6.14
C LEU A 144 30.96 17.19 5.26
N SER A 145 31.10 17.01 3.94
CA SER A 145 30.75 18.02 2.95
C SER A 145 29.24 18.30 2.92
N LEU A 146 28.85 19.47 2.39
CA LEU A 146 27.44 19.83 2.19
C LEU A 146 26.71 18.82 1.29
N VAL A 147 27.40 18.31 0.25
CA VAL A 147 26.88 17.26 -0.64
C VAL A 147 26.62 15.97 0.13
N ALA A 148 27.50 15.58 1.06
CA ALA A 148 27.27 14.40 1.88
C ALA A 148 26.01 14.55 2.75
N TRP A 149 25.78 15.72 3.35
CA TRP A 149 24.54 15.99 4.10
C TRP A 149 23.29 15.98 3.23
N PHE A 150 23.38 16.49 1.99
CA PHE A 150 22.29 16.39 1.02
C PHE A 150 21.96 14.94 0.68
N LEU A 151 22.98 14.11 0.40
CA LEU A 151 22.79 12.68 0.12
C LEU A 151 22.19 11.95 1.32
N ILE A 152 22.64 12.25 2.55
CA ILE A 152 22.05 11.68 3.78
C ILE A 152 20.60 12.11 3.94
N MET A 153 20.26 13.38 3.67
CA MET A 153 18.89 13.89 3.74
C MET A 153 17.98 13.16 2.74
N VAL A 154 18.42 13.00 1.49
CA VAL A 154 17.66 12.27 0.45
C VAL A 154 17.52 10.79 0.83
N ALA A 155 18.59 10.15 1.29
CA ALA A 155 18.56 8.76 1.74
C ALA A 155 17.61 8.56 2.93
N ALA A 156 17.64 9.46 3.92
CA ALA A 156 16.74 9.42 5.07
C ALA A 156 15.28 9.65 4.67
N PHE A 157 15.02 10.54 3.70
CA PHE A 157 13.67 10.75 3.16
C PHE A 157 13.14 9.49 2.46
N ILE A 158 13.95 8.85 1.62
CA ILE A 158 13.60 7.57 0.97
C ILE A 158 13.36 6.49 2.03
N LEU A 159 14.20 6.42 3.06
CA LEU A 159 14.05 5.46 4.16
C LEU A 159 12.73 5.66 4.92
N ILE A 160 12.38 6.91 5.26
CA ILE A 160 11.10 7.23 5.92
C ILE A 160 9.92 6.79 5.04
N PHE A 161 9.99 7.07 3.74
CA PHE A 161 8.95 6.67 2.79
C PHE A 161 8.79 5.14 2.72
N LEU A 162 9.89 4.40 2.67
CA LEU A 162 9.87 2.92 2.67
C LEU A 162 9.34 2.36 3.99
N ILE A 163 9.75 2.91 5.14
CA ILE A 163 9.25 2.53 6.45
C ILE A 163 7.74 2.79 6.53
N ALA A 164 7.27 3.94 6.06
CA ALA A 164 5.85 4.29 6.05
C ALA A 164 5.04 3.29 5.20
N ALA A 165 5.47 3.01 3.97
CA ALA A 165 4.79 2.07 3.07
C ALA A 165 4.74 0.63 3.63
N LEU A 166 5.79 0.20 4.32
CA LEU A 166 5.82 -1.11 4.97
C LEU A 166 4.99 -1.14 6.26
N SER A 167 5.02 -0.07 7.04
CA SER A 167 4.29 0.02 8.30
C SER A 167 2.78 -0.12 8.10
N THR A 168 2.23 0.45 7.03
CA THR A 168 0.80 0.32 6.69
C THR A 168 0.44 -1.13 6.37
N ALA A 169 1.29 -1.84 5.62
CA ALA A 169 1.07 -3.24 5.29
C ALA A 169 1.09 -4.13 6.54
N VAL A 170 2.07 -3.92 7.42
CA VAL A 170 2.21 -4.67 8.68
C VAL A 170 1.00 -4.44 9.58
N LEU A 171 0.56 -3.18 9.75
CA LEU A 171 -0.60 -2.86 10.59
C LEU A 171 -1.91 -3.46 10.03
N GLN A 172 -2.08 -3.46 8.70
CA GLN A 172 -3.24 -4.08 8.06
C GLN A 172 -3.26 -5.60 8.26
N TRP A 173 -2.14 -6.30 8.11
CA TRP A 173 -2.06 -7.74 8.36
C TRP A 173 -2.20 -8.08 9.85
N CYS A 174 -1.67 -7.26 10.76
CA CYS A 174 -1.95 -7.37 12.20
C CYS A 174 -3.45 -7.26 12.48
N ALA A 175 -4.16 -6.35 11.81
CA ALA A 175 -5.60 -6.19 11.92
C ALA A 175 -6.36 -7.42 11.41
N ILE A 176 -5.97 -7.98 10.27
CA ILE A 176 -6.59 -9.20 9.72
C ILE A 176 -6.37 -10.38 10.67
N HIS A 177 -5.15 -10.60 11.16
CA HIS A 177 -4.87 -11.63 12.17
C HIS A 177 -5.71 -11.43 13.43
N THR A 178 -5.84 -10.19 13.90
CA THR A 178 -6.69 -9.85 15.05
C THR A 178 -8.15 -10.22 14.79
N LEU A 179 -8.71 -9.85 13.63
CA LEU A 179 -10.10 -10.16 13.28
C LEU A 179 -10.38 -11.67 13.17
N ARG A 180 -9.37 -12.45 12.76
CA ARG A 180 -9.40 -13.92 12.67
C ARG A 180 -9.18 -14.64 14.01
N GLY A 181 -8.86 -13.92 15.09
CA GLY A 181 -8.57 -14.50 16.40
C GLY A 181 -7.12 -14.98 16.58
N ASN A 182 -6.26 -14.80 15.58
CA ASN A 182 -4.84 -15.18 15.63
C ASN A 182 -4.02 -14.08 16.33
N ARG A 183 -2.98 -14.46 17.08
CA ARG A 183 -2.09 -13.49 17.75
C ARG A 183 -1.49 -12.51 16.74
N ALA A 184 -1.64 -11.22 17.00
CA ALA A 184 -1.08 -10.17 16.15
C ALA A 184 0.38 -9.88 16.54
N ASP A 185 1.33 -10.52 15.85
CA ASP A 185 2.76 -10.24 16.04
C ASP A 185 3.34 -9.57 14.79
N GLY A 186 3.49 -8.25 14.86
CA GLY A 186 3.99 -7.45 13.74
C GLY A 186 5.44 -7.73 13.39
N LEU A 187 6.26 -8.22 14.33
CA LEU A 187 7.65 -8.60 14.03
C LEU A 187 7.69 -9.87 13.17
N GLN A 188 6.84 -10.85 13.48
CA GLN A 188 6.73 -12.06 12.68
C GLN A 188 6.17 -11.75 11.28
N ILE A 189 5.15 -10.90 11.19
CA ILE A 189 4.58 -10.45 9.90
C ILE A 189 5.64 -9.69 9.08
N PHE A 190 6.39 -8.78 9.72
CA PHE A 190 7.49 -8.09 9.05
C PHE A 190 8.58 -9.06 8.57
N ALA A 191 9.01 -9.99 9.42
CA ALA A 191 9.98 -11.02 9.04
C ALA A 191 9.45 -11.90 7.90
N TYR A 192 8.15 -12.21 7.89
CA TYR A 192 7.49 -12.94 6.81
C TYR A 192 7.51 -12.16 5.49
N PHE A 193 7.26 -10.84 5.51
CA PHE A 193 7.38 -9.99 4.31
C PHE A 193 8.79 -9.96 3.75
N ILE A 194 9.81 -9.97 4.61
CA ILE A 194 11.22 -9.97 4.19
C ILE A 194 11.67 -11.36 3.70
N LYS A 195 11.20 -12.44 4.33
CA LYS A 195 11.73 -13.81 4.14
C LYS A 195 10.90 -14.69 3.21
N ALA A 196 9.57 -14.61 3.27
CA ALA A 196 8.67 -15.67 2.76
C ALA A 196 7.89 -15.29 1.50
N GLN A 197 7.75 -14.00 1.20
CA GLN A 197 7.01 -13.54 0.03
C GLN A 197 7.97 -12.95 -0.98
N LYS A 198 7.96 -13.45 -2.23
CA LYS A 198 8.82 -13.08 -3.39
C LYS A 198 8.70 -11.60 -3.79
N ASN A 199 8.95 -10.69 -2.86
CA ASN A 199 8.78 -9.25 -2.96
C ASN A 199 7.36 -8.80 -3.37
N ARG A 200 6.30 -9.63 -3.34
CA ARG A 200 4.97 -9.22 -3.86
C ARG A 200 4.29 -8.15 -3.02
N VAL A 201 4.24 -8.33 -1.70
CA VAL A 201 3.66 -7.35 -0.77
C VAL A 201 4.49 -6.07 -0.76
N LEU A 202 5.82 -6.21 -0.73
CA LEU A 202 6.74 -5.07 -0.85
C LEU A 202 6.54 -4.31 -2.16
N LYS A 203 6.50 -5.01 -3.31
CA LYS A 203 6.24 -4.42 -4.63
C LYS A 203 4.90 -3.71 -4.66
N ALA A 204 3.83 -4.33 -4.16
CA ALA A 204 2.50 -3.74 -4.15
C ALA A 204 2.47 -2.43 -3.34
N ASN A 205 3.03 -2.42 -2.12
CA ASN A 205 3.04 -1.23 -1.28
C ASN A 205 3.93 -0.13 -1.84
N ILE A 206 5.09 -0.47 -2.43
CA ILE A 206 5.93 0.51 -3.14
C ILE A 206 5.17 1.10 -4.33
N LEU A 207 4.51 0.27 -5.13
CA LEU A 207 3.79 0.73 -6.32
C LEU A 207 2.60 1.62 -5.94
N ILE A 208 1.84 1.23 -4.91
CA ILE A 208 0.76 2.05 -4.33
C ILE A 208 1.31 3.37 -3.83
N ALA A 209 2.41 3.36 -3.07
CA ALA A 209 3.00 4.56 -2.52
C ALA A 209 3.50 5.51 -3.62
N ILE A 210 4.10 4.99 -4.70
CA ILE A 210 4.49 5.78 -5.87
C ILE A 210 3.26 6.36 -6.56
N TYR A 211 2.24 5.55 -6.83
CA TYR A 211 1.03 6.04 -7.48
C TYR A 211 0.33 7.11 -6.64
N THR A 212 0.13 6.88 -5.34
CA THR A 212 -0.48 7.88 -4.45
C THR A 212 0.36 9.13 -4.36
N PHE A 213 1.69 9.02 -4.32
CA PHE A 213 2.60 10.16 -4.34
C PHE A 213 2.45 10.98 -5.63
N LEU A 214 2.48 10.34 -6.80
CA LEU A 214 2.29 11.00 -8.09
C LEU A 214 0.92 11.69 -8.20
N TRP A 215 -0.15 11.03 -7.75
CA TRP A 215 -1.48 11.63 -7.71
C TRP A 215 -1.54 12.82 -6.74
N SER A 216 -0.87 12.72 -5.59
CA SER A 216 -0.80 13.80 -4.61
C SER A 216 0.03 15.00 -5.08
N MET A 217 1.04 14.76 -5.94
CA MET A 217 1.84 15.81 -6.56
C MET A 217 1.01 16.63 -7.55
N LEU A 218 0.10 15.98 -8.28
CA LEU A 218 -0.80 16.67 -9.20
C LEU A 218 -1.80 17.53 -8.41
N PHE A 219 -2.51 16.92 -7.47
CA PHE A 219 -3.37 17.60 -6.51
C PHE A 219 -3.58 16.74 -5.25
N VAL A 220 -3.80 17.38 -4.10
CA VAL A 220 -4.00 16.68 -2.82
C VAL A 220 -5.26 15.79 -2.83
N ILE A 221 -6.38 16.31 -3.37
CA ILE A 221 -7.68 15.61 -3.40
C ILE A 221 -7.63 14.27 -4.16
N PRO A 222 -7.16 14.20 -5.43
CA PRO A 222 -7.07 12.92 -6.14
C PRO A 222 -6.10 11.95 -5.47
N GLY A 223 -5.04 12.42 -4.80
CA GLY A 223 -4.18 11.57 -3.98
C GLY A 223 -4.95 10.84 -2.87
N ILE A 224 -5.82 11.55 -2.15
CA ILE A 224 -6.66 10.98 -1.09
C ILE A 224 -7.62 9.94 -1.67
N VAL A 225 -8.33 10.26 -2.77
CA VAL A 225 -9.29 9.35 -3.40
C VAL A 225 -8.60 8.08 -3.94
N LYS A 226 -7.41 8.23 -4.52
CA LYS A 226 -6.63 7.08 -4.99
C LYS A 226 -6.12 6.23 -3.84
N SER A 227 -5.73 6.82 -2.71
CA SER A 227 -5.36 6.06 -1.51
C SER A 227 -6.48 5.14 -1.03
N ALA A 228 -7.74 5.62 -1.05
CA ALA A 228 -8.91 4.79 -0.74
C ALA A 228 -9.10 3.68 -1.78
N SER A 229 -8.92 3.99 -3.07
CA SER A 229 -9.04 3.00 -4.15
C SER A 229 -8.02 1.85 -4.06
N TYR A 230 -6.93 2.00 -3.30
CA TYR A 230 -5.91 0.98 -3.11
C TYR A 230 -5.97 0.29 -1.74
N ALA A 231 -6.87 0.71 -0.85
CA ALA A 231 -6.91 0.27 0.54
C ALA A 231 -7.06 -1.25 0.71
N MET A 232 -7.73 -1.90 -0.24
CA MET A 232 -8.01 -3.34 -0.21
C MET A 232 -6.86 -4.23 -0.67
N THR A 233 -5.78 -3.65 -1.23
CA THR A 233 -4.72 -4.43 -1.88
C THR A 233 -4.04 -5.40 -0.92
N ASN A 234 -3.67 -4.95 0.27
CA ASN A 234 -3.01 -5.80 1.26
C ASN A 234 -3.94 -6.88 1.82
N TYR A 235 -5.24 -6.60 1.91
CA TYR A 235 -6.24 -7.59 2.31
C TYR A 235 -6.36 -8.72 1.27
N LEU A 236 -6.45 -8.37 -0.03
CA LEU A 236 -6.43 -9.35 -1.12
C LEU A 236 -5.15 -10.17 -1.15
N LEU A 237 -3.98 -9.54 -0.95
CA LEU A 237 -2.71 -10.24 -0.95
C LEU A 237 -2.57 -11.24 0.20
N GLU A 238 -3.20 -11.00 1.35
CA GLU A 238 -3.24 -11.99 2.44
C GLU A 238 -4.23 -13.13 2.12
N LYS A 239 -5.35 -12.83 1.46
CA LYS A 239 -6.39 -13.83 1.17
C LYS A 239 -6.00 -14.76 0.03
N GLU A 240 -5.33 -14.24 -0.98
CA GLU A 240 -4.92 -14.97 -2.17
C GLU A 240 -3.40 -14.93 -2.36
N ASP A 241 -2.75 -16.07 -2.12
CA ASP A 241 -1.29 -16.18 -2.22
C ASP A 241 -0.76 -16.14 -3.67
N ASN A 242 -1.61 -16.49 -4.64
CA ASN A 242 -1.24 -16.54 -6.06
C ASN A 242 -1.40 -15.20 -6.78
N LEU A 243 -2.00 -14.19 -6.14
CA LEU A 243 -2.30 -12.91 -6.77
C LEU A 243 -1.05 -12.04 -6.91
N SER A 244 -0.79 -11.55 -8.13
CA SER A 244 0.32 -10.62 -8.41
C SER A 244 0.05 -9.26 -7.78
N ALA A 245 1.13 -8.49 -7.52
CA ALA A 245 1.03 -7.15 -6.96
C ALA A 245 0.18 -6.20 -7.84
N ALA A 246 0.34 -6.28 -9.16
CA ALA A 246 -0.42 -5.44 -10.10
C ALA A 246 -1.90 -5.85 -10.12
N ASP A 247 -2.19 -7.15 -10.19
CA ASP A 247 -3.55 -7.68 -10.24
C ASP A 247 -4.30 -7.37 -8.95
N ALA A 248 -3.64 -7.48 -7.80
CA ALA A 248 -4.20 -7.08 -6.50
C ALA A 248 -4.58 -5.60 -6.46
N ILE A 249 -3.75 -4.73 -7.03
CA ILE A 249 -4.04 -3.29 -7.12
C ILE A 249 -5.23 -3.06 -8.05
N LEU A 250 -5.27 -3.71 -9.23
CA LEU A 250 -6.36 -3.57 -10.18
C LEU A 250 -7.70 -4.00 -9.57
N LEU A 251 -7.72 -5.19 -8.96
CA LEU A 251 -8.90 -5.75 -8.31
C LEU A 251 -9.36 -4.89 -7.13
N SER A 252 -8.43 -4.40 -6.31
CA SER A 252 -8.71 -3.44 -5.22
C SER A 252 -9.44 -2.19 -5.74
N ARG A 253 -9.02 -1.62 -6.88
CA ARG A 253 -9.72 -0.45 -7.46
C ARG A 253 -11.15 -0.76 -7.92
N GLN A 254 -11.36 -1.98 -8.42
CA GLN A 254 -12.65 -2.43 -8.94
C GLN A 254 -13.62 -2.66 -7.80
N ILE A 255 -13.22 -3.42 -6.77
CA ILE A 255 -14.07 -3.68 -5.59
C ILE A 255 -14.36 -2.39 -4.82
N MET A 256 -13.37 -1.48 -4.74
CA MET A 256 -13.58 -0.18 -4.09
C MET A 256 -14.40 0.80 -4.94
N HIS A 257 -14.75 0.49 -6.19
CA HIS A 257 -15.63 1.35 -6.99
C HIS A 257 -17.00 1.48 -6.31
N GLY A 258 -17.60 2.68 -6.31
CA GLY A 258 -18.83 2.96 -5.54
C GLY A 258 -18.60 3.20 -4.04
N TYR A 259 -17.73 2.45 -3.37
CA TYR A 259 -17.55 2.49 -1.90
C TYR A 259 -16.42 3.40 -1.39
N LYS A 260 -15.67 4.06 -2.29
CA LYS A 260 -14.53 4.95 -1.92
C LYS A 260 -14.94 6.05 -0.96
N LEU A 261 -16.09 6.68 -1.21
CA LEU A 261 -16.57 7.80 -0.39
C LEU A 261 -16.94 7.31 1.01
N GLU A 262 -17.59 6.16 1.14
CA GLU A 262 -17.93 5.58 2.44
C GLU A 262 -16.68 5.25 3.26
N PHE A 263 -15.68 4.66 2.62
CA PHE A 263 -14.39 4.38 3.24
C PHE A 263 -13.66 5.66 3.65
N LEU A 264 -13.70 6.71 2.81
CA LEU A 264 -13.11 8.01 3.16
C LEU A 264 -13.81 8.67 4.33
N ILE A 265 -15.15 8.60 4.40
CA ILE A 265 -15.90 9.13 5.53
C ILE A 265 -15.60 8.32 6.81
N LEU A 266 -15.44 7.00 6.69
CA LEU A 266 -14.98 6.16 7.80
C LEU A 266 -13.61 6.64 8.30
N ARG A 267 -12.63 6.83 7.42
CA ARG A 267 -11.30 7.36 7.80
C ARG A 267 -11.37 8.76 8.39
N PHE A 268 -12.21 9.63 7.82
CA PHE A 268 -12.42 11.00 8.33
C PHE A 268 -13.03 11.00 9.74
N SER A 269 -13.86 10.02 10.08
CA SER A 269 -14.40 9.89 11.44
C SER A 269 -13.34 9.60 12.50
N PHE A 270 -12.15 9.14 12.10
CA PHE A 270 -10.98 8.97 12.95
C PHE A 270 -10.06 10.21 12.98
N PHE A 271 -10.36 11.25 12.20
CA PHE A 271 -9.52 12.44 12.09
C PHE A 271 -9.29 13.12 13.45
N PHE A 272 -10.35 13.28 14.24
CA PHE A 272 -10.24 13.88 15.58
C PHE A 272 -9.42 13.04 16.55
N TRP A 273 -9.51 11.70 16.48
CA TRP A 273 -8.69 10.80 17.27
C TRP A 273 -7.21 10.89 16.87
N ASN A 274 -6.92 11.03 15.58
CA ASN A 274 -5.57 11.28 15.08
C ASN A 274 -5.03 12.65 15.50
N LEU A 275 -5.87 13.68 15.69
CA LEU A 275 -5.42 14.97 16.24
C LEU A 275 -4.93 14.81 17.69
N THR A 276 -5.60 13.98 18.49
CA THR A 276 -5.16 13.69 19.87
C THR A 276 -3.91 12.79 19.93
N ALA A 277 -3.55 12.14 18.82
CA ALA A 277 -2.35 11.31 18.72
C ALA A 277 -1.04 12.09 18.68
N ILE A 278 -1.08 13.43 18.62
CA ILE A 278 0.11 14.30 18.78
C ILE A 278 0.88 13.95 20.07
N PHE A 279 0.16 13.55 21.13
CA PHE A 279 0.76 13.16 22.41
C PHE A 279 1.44 11.78 22.40
N GLN A 280 1.47 11.07 21.27
CA GLN A 280 2.06 9.72 21.04
C GLN A 280 1.48 8.58 21.89
N LEU A 281 1.07 8.83 23.13
CA LEU A 281 0.42 7.86 24.01
C LEU A 281 -0.93 7.40 23.47
N THR A 282 -1.68 8.31 22.84
CA THR A 282 -2.99 7.98 22.25
C THR A 282 -2.86 7.06 21.03
N ASN A 283 -1.69 7.00 20.37
CA ASN A 283 -1.46 6.08 19.24
C ASN A 283 -1.61 4.61 19.64
N PHE A 284 -1.27 4.25 20.88
CA PHE A 284 -1.41 2.88 21.38
C PHE A 284 -2.86 2.38 21.35
N TYR A 285 -3.82 3.29 21.52
CA TYR A 285 -5.24 2.98 21.43
C TYR A 285 -5.79 3.17 20.01
N VAL A 286 -5.46 4.29 19.38
CA VAL A 286 -6.08 4.72 18.11
C VAL A 286 -5.60 3.89 16.92
N MET A 287 -4.30 3.59 16.81
CA MET A 287 -3.77 2.80 15.69
C MET A 287 -4.42 1.43 15.55
N PRO A 288 -4.44 0.56 16.57
CA PRO A 288 -5.02 -0.78 16.43
C PRO A 288 -6.53 -0.68 16.18
N TYR A 289 -7.21 0.23 16.88
CA TYR A 289 -8.64 0.43 16.72
C TYR A 289 -9.02 0.87 15.30
N GLN A 290 -8.30 1.84 14.73
CA GLN A 290 -8.53 2.31 13.37
C GLN A 290 -8.23 1.23 12.33
N ASN A 291 -7.08 0.54 12.42
CA ASN A 291 -6.72 -0.50 11.46
C ASN A 291 -7.70 -1.67 11.48
N VAL A 292 -8.13 -2.14 12.66
CA VAL A 292 -9.13 -3.20 12.79
C VAL A 292 -10.47 -2.76 12.21
N THR A 293 -10.90 -1.52 12.45
CA THR A 293 -12.14 -0.97 11.88
C THR A 293 -12.07 -0.88 10.35
N GLU A 294 -10.97 -0.40 9.80
CA GLU A 294 -10.75 -0.29 8.35
C GLU A 294 -10.76 -1.67 7.69
N ILE A 295 -10.02 -2.65 8.24
CA ILE A 295 -10.03 -4.02 7.71
C ILE A 295 -11.41 -4.64 7.83
N GLN A 296 -12.13 -4.43 8.92
CA GLN A 296 -13.47 -4.98 9.07
C GLN A 296 -14.44 -4.44 8.01
N PHE A 297 -14.34 -3.16 7.66
CA PHE A 297 -15.08 -2.61 6.53
C PHE A 297 -14.70 -3.29 5.21
N LEU A 298 -13.40 -3.49 4.95
CA LEU A 298 -12.91 -4.16 3.74
C LEU A 298 -13.34 -5.63 3.66
N ASP A 299 -13.36 -6.33 4.80
CA ASP A 299 -13.81 -7.72 4.90
C ASP A 299 -15.28 -7.86 4.49
N ARG A 300 -16.15 -7.00 5.03
CA ARG A 300 -17.57 -6.93 4.67
C ARG A 300 -17.80 -6.55 3.22
N LEU A 301 -17.03 -5.58 2.72
CA LEU A 301 -17.10 -5.18 1.32
C LEU A 301 -16.70 -6.34 0.38
N TYR A 302 -15.69 -7.12 0.77
CA TYR A 302 -15.30 -8.31 0.01
C TYR A 302 -16.36 -9.40 0.03
N GLU A 303 -16.99 -9.66 1.19
CA GLU A 303 -18.11 -10.60 1.31
C GLU A 303 -19.25 -10.22 0.35
N HIS A 304 -19.65 -8.95 0.36
CA HIS A 304 -20.68 -8.43 -0.52
C HIS A 304 -20.31 -8.57 -2.00
N TYR A 305 -19.06 -8.28 -2.37
CA TYR A 305 -18.56 -8.47 -3.72
C TYR A 305 -18.63 -9.93 -4.17
N ILE A 306 -18.33 -10.90 -3.29
CA ILE A 306 -18.47 -12.32 -3.63
C ILE A 306 -19.94 -12.69 -3.85
N GLU A 307 -20.84 -12.22 -2.98
CA GLU A 307 -22.28 -12.50 -3.07
C GLU A 307 -22.87 -12.02 -4.39
N GLN A 308 -22.59 -10.76 -4.77
CA GLN A 308 -23.02 -10.20 -6.04
C GLN A 308 -22.51 -11.00 -7.24
N ASN A 309 -21.25 -11.45 -7.22
CA ASN A 309 -20.70 -12.23 -8.32
C ASN A 309 -21.30 -13.65 -8.40
N LYS A 310 -21.69 -14.25 -7.27
CA LYS A 310 -22.38 -15.56 -7.25
C LYS A 310 -23.78 -15.46 -7.85
N GLU A 311 -24.50 -14.37 -7.60
CA GLU A 311 -25.84 -14.15 -8.15
C GLU A 311 -25.83 -13.95 -9.67
N VAL A 312 -24.75 -13.40 -10.23
CA VAL A 312 -24.58 -13.23 -11.69
C VAL A 312 -24.23 -14.55 -12.39
N GLU A 313 -23.62 -15.50 -11.67
CA GLU A 313 -23.26 -16.82 -12.20
C GLU A 313 -24.38 -17.88 -12.05
N ALA A 314 -25.41 -17.61 -11.24
CA ALA A 314 -26.53 -18.50 -10.96
C ALA A 314 -27.71 -18.30 -11.94
#